data_AF-M5EXY6-F1
#
_entry.id   AF-M5EXY6-F1
#
_cell.length_a   1.000
_cell.length_b   1.000
_cell.length_c   1.000
_cell.angle_alpha   90.00
_cell.angle_beta   90.00
_cell.angle_gamma   90.00
#
_symmetry.space_group_name_H-M   'P 1'
#
loop_
_entity.id
_entity.type
_entity.pdbx_description
1 polymer ?
#
loop_
_entity_poly.entity_id
_entity_poly.type
_entity_poly.pdbx_seq_one_letter_code
_entity_poly.pdbx_strand_id
1 'polypeptide(L)'
;MLSSISPGPAAQWRALPDRFPPVSTVQRCFYAWRDNGLLKTINFHLVAEARLTLGREASPSASVIDSQSAKATDVPVCVATKPAGRSKAASAISSLIPRGHLVGLTVHTADIQDRDGAVGVIASIRQLYP
;
A
#
# COMPACT_ATOMS: atom_id res chain seq x y z
N MET A 1 -16.82 -14.16 -27.49
CA MET A 1 -17.31 -13.28 -26.41
C MET A 1 -16.49 -13.63 -25.16
N LEU A 2 -15.30 -13.05 -25.01
CA LEU A 2 -14.39 -13.36 -23.90
C LEU A 2 -14.74 -12.44 -22.73
N SER A 3 -15.32 -13.00 -21.67
CA SER A 3 -15.50 -12.29 -20.40
C SER A 3 -14.11 -12.06 -19.80
N SER A 4 -13.74 -10.79 -19.67
CA SER A 4 -12.58 -10.33 -18.91
C SER A 4 -12.78 -10.71 -17.45
N ILE A 5 -12.22 -11.84 -17.03
CA ILE A 5 -12.08 -12.18 -15.62
C ILE A 5 -10.99 -11.25 -15.09
N SER A 6 -11.39 -10.12 -14.53
CA SER A 6 -10.49 -9.31 -13.69
C SER A 6 -10.09 -10.19 -12.50
N PRO A 7 -8.80 -10.57 -12.34
CA PRO A 7 -8.39 -11.41 -11.25
C PRO A 7 -8.55 -10.63 -9.94
N GLY A 8 -9.51 -11.02 -9.11
CA GLY A 8 -9.62 -10.49 -7.75
C GLY A 8 -8.34 -10.79 -6.94
N PRO A 9 -8.13 -10.16 -5.78
CA PRO A 9 -6.92 -10.32 -4.96
C PRO A 9 -6.58 -11.78 -4.60
N ALA A 10 -7.56 -12.68 -4.61
CA ALA A 10 -7.35 -14.12 -4.44
C ALA A 10 -6.56 -14.79 -5.58
N ALA A 11 -6.63 -14.26 -6.80
CA ALA A 11 -5.89 -14.78 -7.95
C ALA A 11 -4.38 -14.52 -7.82
N GLN A 12 -3.98 -13.44 -7.16
CA GLN A 12 -2.56 -13.12 -6.99
C GLN A 12 -1.87 -14.09 -6.05
N TRP A 13 -2.52 -14.50 -4.97
CA TRP A 13 -1.99 -15.52 -4.05
C TRP A 13 -1.92 -16.92 -4.68
N ARG A 14 -2.73 -17.19 -5.69
CA ARG A 14 -2.69 -18.45 -6.45
C ARG A 14 -1.57 -18.50 -7.48
N ALA A 15 -0.93 -17.37 -7.78
CA ALA A 15 0.21 -17.28 -8.69
C ALA A 15 1.56 -17.53 -7.99
N LEU A 16 1.55 -18.00 -6.73
CA LEU A 16 2.75 -18.30 -5.99
C LEU A 16 3.47 -19.51 -6.62
N PRO A 17 4.79 -19.46 -6.88
CA PRO A 17 5.53 -20.61 -7.42
C PRO A 17 5.51 -21.83 -6.49
N ASP A 18 5.58 -23.03 -7.05
CA ASP A 18 5.48 -24.30 -6.31
C ASP A 18 6.56 -24.51 -5.22
N ARG A 19 7.66 -23.76 -5.28
CA ARG A 19 8.75 -23.83 -4.28
C ARG A 19 8.42 -23.13 -2.96
N PHE A 20 7.31 -22.41 -2.88
CA PHE A 20 6.90 -21.73 -1.65
C PHE A 20 6.12 -22.66 -0.71
N PRO A 21 6.09 -22.38 0.60
CA PRO A 21 5.16 -23.02 1.52
C PRO A 21 3.70 -22.86 1.06
N PRO A 22 2.75 -23.64 1.61
CA PRO A 22 1.34 -23.50 1.29
C PRO A 22 0.87 -22.04 1.37
N VAL A 23 0.02 -21.64 0.42
CA VAL A 23 -0.46 -20.24 0.28
C VAL A 23 -0.98 -19.67 1.60
N SER A 24 -1.67 -20.48 2.41
CA SER A 24 -2.17 -20.08 3.73
C SER A 24 -1.07 -19.68 4.71
N THR A 25 0.08 -20.34 4.66
CA THR A 25 1.24 -20.02 5.50
C THR A 25 1.87 -18.71 5.07
N VAL A 26 2.06 -18.52 3.76
CA VAL A 26 2.60 -17.27 3.21
C VAL A 26 1.68 -16.10 3.53
N GLN A 27 0.37 -16.25 3.34
CA GLN A 27 -0.62 -15.23 3.70
C GLN A 27 -0.58 -14.89 5.20
N ARG A 28 -0.53 -15.90 6.07
CA ARG A 28 -0.46 -15.68 7.52
C ARG A 28 0.78 -14.89 7.92
N CYS A 29 1.95 -15.27 7.40
CA CYS A 29 3.20 -14.54 7.65
C CYS A 29 3.11 -13.10 7.12
N PHE A 30 2.62 -12.93 5.89
CA PHE A 30 2.46 -11.62 5.27
C PHE A 30 1.55 -10.70 6.10
N TYR A 31 0.38 -11.18 6.51
CA TYR A 31 -0.53 -10.38 7.33
C TYR A 31 0.04 -10.07 8.72
N ALA A 32 0.71 -11.04 9.36
CA ALA A 32 1.40 -10.78 10.62
C ALA A 32 2.47 -9.67 10.48
N TRP A 33 3.28 -9.71 9.42
CA TRP A 33 4.31 -8.70 9.16
C TRP A 33 3.75 -7.34 8.72
N ARG A 34 2.61 -7.33 8.02
CA ARG A 34 1.89 -6.11 7.67
C ARG A 34 1.35 -5.45 8.94
N ASP A 35 0.66 -6.22 9.77
CA ASP A 35 -0.09 -5.70 10.92
C ASP A 35 0.84 -5.29 12.07
N ASN A 36 1.98 -5.96 12.23
CA ASN A 36 3.00 -5.57 13.22
C ASN A 36 3.97 -4.47 12.72
N GLY A 37 3.81 -4.00 11.49
CA GLY A 37 4.64 -2.94 10.91
C GLY A 37 6.04 -3.37 10.43
N LEU A 38 6.40 -4.65 10.46
CA LEU A 38 7.72 -5.13 10.03
C LEU A 38 8.04 -4.75 8.58
N LEU A 39 7.05 -4.85 7.67
CA LEU A 39 7.24 -4.45 6.28
C LEU A 39 7.58 -2.96 6.14
N LYS A 40 6.98 -2.11 6.99
CA LYS A 40 7.25 -0.66 7.03
C LYS A 40 8.69 -0.40 7.49
N THR A 41 9.15 -1.10 8.52
CA THR A 41 10.52 -1.00 9.06
C THR A 41 11.57 -1.46 8.06
N ILE A 42 11.37 -2.62 7.41
CA ILE A 42 12.30 -3.12 6.38
C ILE A 42 12.40 -2.11 5.24
N ASN A 43 11.26 -1.62 4.75
CA ASN A 43 11.24 -0.64 3.68
C ASN A 43 11.96 0.66 4.07
N PHE A 44 11.79 1.17 5.29
CA PHE A 44 12.53 2.33 5.78
C PHE A 44 14.05 2.16 5.65
N HIS A 45 14.59 1.04 6.15
CA HIS A 45 16.03 0.78 6.06
C HIS A 45 16.52 0.60 4.62
N LEU A 46 15.76 -0.10 3.78
CA LEU A 46 16.12 -0.27 2.36
C LEU A 46 16.16 1.06 1.62
N VAL A 47 15.21 1.97 1.90
CA VAL A 47 15.20 3.31 1.31
C VAL A 47 16.39 4.13 1.80
N ALA A 48 16.69 4.11 3.10
CA ALA A 48 17.84 4.82 3.66
C ALA A 48 19.16 4.34 3.02
N GLU A 49 19.40 3.04 2.97
CA GLU A 49 20.59 2.43 2.36
C GLU A 49 20.72 2.76 0.87
N ALA A 50 19.62 2.66 0.12
CA ALA A 50 19.60 3.00 -1.31
C ALA A 50 19.96 4.48 -1.54
N ARG A 51 19.55 5.38 -0.64
CA ARG A 51 19.89 6.80 -0.72
C ARG A 51 21.35 7.08 -0.38
N LEU A 52 21.86 6.46 0.69
CA LEU A 52 23.26 6.57 1.09
C LEU A 52 24.21 6.06 -0.01
N THR A 53 23.86 4.94 -0.64
CA THR A 53 24.61 4.38 -1.78
C THR A 53 24.68 5.35 -2.97
N LEU A 54 23.71 6.24 -3.10
CA LEU A 54 23.65 7.25 -4.15
C LEU A 54 24.25 8.60 -3.72
N GLY A 55 24.96 8.65 -2.59
CA GLY A 55 25.57 9.86 -2.04
C GLY A 55 24.56 10.91 -1.57
N ARG A 56 23.35 10.48 -1.20
CA ARG A 56 22.29 11.36 -0.69
C ARG A 56 22.07 11.11 0.80
N GLU A 57 21.52 12.11 1.48
CA GLU A 57 21.09 11.99 2.87
C GLU A 57 19.98 10.92 3.00
N ALA A 58 19.99 10.17 4.10
CA ALA A 58 19.12 9.01 4.31
C ALA A 58 17.63 9.39 4.35
N SER A 59 17.31 10.56 4.93
CA SER A 59 15.98 11.15 4.88
C SER A 59 15.67 11.76 3.50
N PRO A 60 14.45 11.57 2.97
CA PRO A 60 14.03 12.21 1.73
C PRO A 60 13.67 13.68 1.92
N SER A 61 14.34 14.55 1.16
CA SER A 61 14.01 15.99 1.12
C SER A 61 12.74 16.31 0.33
N ALA A 62 12.37 15.45 -0.64
CA ALA A 62 11.18 15.63 -1.46
C ALA A 62 10.59 14.28 -1.86
N SER A 63 9.27 14.24 -1.99
CA SER A 63 8.50 13.10 -2.47
C SER A 63 7.31 13.57 -3.31
N VAL A 64 6.89 12.73 -4.26
CA VAL A 64 5.72 12.94 -5.11
C VAL A 64 4.57 12.12 -4.54
N ILE A 65 3.40 12.73 -4.39
CA ILE A 65 2.19 12.08 -3.93
C ILE A 65 1.34 11.67 -5.14
N ASP A 66 0.88 10.43 -5.16
CA ASP A 66 0.01 9.87 -6.20
C ASP A 66 -1.15 9.09 -5.58
N SER A 67 -2.37 9.28 -6.10
CA SER A 67 -3.58 8.59 -5.65
C SER A 67 -4.05 7.56 -6.67
N GLN A 68 -4.27 6.33 -6.21
CA GLN A 68 -4.70 5.23 -7.05
C GLN A 68 -5.96 4.59 -6.50
N SER A 69 -7.04 4.65 -7.27
CA SER A 69 -8.32 4.03 -6.93
C SER A 69 -8.51 2.71 -7.67
N ALA A 70 -8.85 1.65 -6.93
CA ALA A 70 -9.22 0.35 -7.48
C ALA A 70 -10.65 -0.01 -7.07
N LYS A 71 -11.41 -0.63 -7.98
CA LYS A 71 -12.72 -1.22 -7.64
C LYS A 71 -12.49 -2.36 -6.64
N ALA A 72 -13.02 -2.25 -5.43
CA ALA A 72 -13.01 -3.39 -4.53
C ALA A 72 -14.01 -4.43 -5.06
N THR A 73 -13.54 -5.67 -5.21
CA THR A 73 -14.43 -6.83 -5.33
C THR A 73 -15.16 -7.02 -4.00
N ASP A 74 -16.35 -7.66 -3.99
CA ASP A 74 -17.39 -7.69 -2.93
C ASP A 74 -16.99 -8.02 -1.47
N VAL A 75 -15.71 -8.08 -1.14
CA VAL A 75 -15.21 -8.06 0.24
C VAL A 75 -15.00 -6.61 0.70
N PRO A 76 -15.87 -6.08 1.60
CA PRO A 76 -15.66 -4.76 2.16
C PRO A 76 -14.41 -4.76 3.03
N VAL A 77 -13.44 -3.88 2.71
CA VAL A 77 -12.19 -3.71 3.47
C VAL A 77 -12.42 -3.14 4.89
N CYS A 78 -13.65 -2.77 5.22
CA CYS A 78 -14.06 -2.33 6.54
C CYS A 78 -15.42 -2.93 6.88
N VAL A 79 -15.50 -3.71 7.96
CA VAL A 79 -16.78 -4.06 8.59
C VAL A 79 -17.29 -2.80 9.29
N ALA A 80 -18.04 -2.00 8.55
CA ALA A 80 -19.00 -1.06 9.08
C ALA A 80 -20.05 -0.85 8.00
N THR A 81 -21.28 -1.23 8.33
CA THR A 81 -22.54 -0.88 7.66
C THR A 81 -22.45 0.39 6.83
N LYS A 82 -22.26 0.27 5.51
CA LYS A 82 -22.31 1.42 4.62
C LYS A 82 -23.78 1.70 4.24
N PRO A 83 -24.31 2.91 4.46
CA PRO A 83 -25.57 3.33 3.87
C PRO A 83 -25.46 3.36 2.33
N ALA A 84 -26.59 3.12 1.65
CA ALA A 84 -26.66 3.09 0.19
C ALA A 84 -26.11 4.39 -0.42
N GLY A 85 -25.18 4.27 -1.39
CA GLY A 85 -24.64 5.41 -2.16
C GLY A 85 -23.15 5.71 -2.00
N ARG A 86 -22.42 5.07 -1.07
CA ARG A 86 -20.96 5.27 -0.94
C ARG A 86 -20.14 4.43 -1.90
N SER A 87 -18.97 4.95 -2.29
CA SER A 87 -18.05 4.30 -3.22
C SER A 87 -17.62 2.91 -2.73
N LYS A 88 -17.71 1.94 -3.64
CA LYS A 88 -17.16 0.57 -3.48
C LYS A 88 -15.68 0.50 -3.85
N ALA A 89 -15.06 1.60 -4.27
CA ALA A 89 -13.63 1.63 -4.55
C ALA A 89 -12.82 1.97 -3.29
N ALA A 90 -11.62 1.41 -3.22
CA ALA A 90 -10.59 1.80 -2.26
C ALA A 90 -9.57 2.66 -3.00
N SER A 91 -9.14 3.75 -2.39
CA SER A 91 -8.09 4.62 -2.91
C SER A 91 -6.87 4.52 -2.01
N ALA A 92 -5.69 4.43 -2.60
CA ALA A 92 -4.43 4.46 -1.91
C ALA A 92 -3.67 5.71 -2.33
N ILE A 93 -3.25 6.53 -1.37
CA ILE A 93 -2.32 7.63 -1.61
C ILE A 93 -0.93 7.17 -1.23
N SER A 94 -0.04 7.17 -2.21
CA SER A 94 1.36 6.82 -2.07
C SER A 94 2.24 8.06 -2.14
N SER A 95 3.37 8.03 -1.44
CA SER A 95 4.42 9.03 -1.56
C SER A 95 5.72 8.35 -1.96
N LEU A 96 6.28 8.80 -3.08
CA LEU A 96 7.44 8.20 -3.73
C LEU A 96 8.56 9.22 -3.87
N ILE A 97 9.79 8.83 -3.58
CA ILE A 97 10.97 9.63 -3.95
C ILE A 97 11.15 9.53 -5.48
N PRO A 98 11.78 10.50 -6.19
CA PRO A 98 11.98 10.48 -7.65
C PRO A 98 12.62 9.21 -8.28
N ARG A 99 13.09 8.26 -7.47
CA ARG A 99 13.59 6.94 -7.90
C ARG A 99 12.61 5.79 -7.64
N GLY A 100 11.33 6.09 -7.40
CA GLY A 100 10.28 5.08 -7.18
C GLY A 100 10.28 4.40 -5.81
N HIS A 101 10.98 4.97 -4.82
CA HIS A 101 11.04 4.40 -3.47
C HIS A 101 9.84 4.88 -2.65
N LEU A 102 9.02 3.93 -2.16
CA LEU A 102 7.83 4.22 -1.37
C LEU A 102 8.23 4.67 0.04
N VAL A 103 7.78 5.85 0.46
CA VAL A 103 8.08 6.41 1.80
C VAL A 103 6.83 6.59 2.66
N GLY A 104 5.65 6.56 2.06
CA GLY A 104 4.37 6.60 2.75
C GLY A 104 3.25 6.01 1.89
N LEU A 105 2.29 5.35 2.54
CA LEU A 105 1.09 4.81 1.90
C LEU A 105 -0.08 4.93 2.88
N THR A 106 -1.23 5.41 2.42
CA THR A 106 -2.48 5.38 3.18
C THR A 106 -3.61 4.91 2.29
N VAL A 107 -4.38 3.93 2.75
CA VAL A 107 -5.55 3.42 2.03
C VAL A 107 -6.80 3.93 2.72
N HIS A 108 -7.71 4.50 1.94
CA HIS A 108 -9.01 4.97 2.39
C HIS A 108 -10.11 4.60 1.39
N THR A 109 -11.36 4.90 1.72
CA THR A 109 -12.47 4.75 0.78
C THR A 109 -12.36 5.78 -0.33
N ALA A 110 -12.62 5.41 -1.58
CA ALA A 110 -12.41 6.27 -2.74
C ALA A 110 -13.36 7.48 -2.84
N ASP A 111 -14.17 7.75 -1.83
CA ASP A 111 -14.94 9.00 -1.67
C ASP A 111 -14.16 10.08 -0.90
N ILE A 112 -13.00 9.76 -0.32
CA ILE A 112 -12.10 10.76 0.28
C ILE A 112 -11.31 11.46 -0.83
N GLN A 113 -11.32 12.80 -0.79
CA GLN A 113 -10.54 13.62 -1.72
C GLN A 113 -9.04 13.60 -1.35
N ASP A 114 -8.19 13.68 -2.37
CA ASP A 114 -6.72 13.73 -2.23
C ASP A 114 -6.25 14.76 -1.21
N ARG A 115 -6.85 15.95 -1.19
CA ARG A 115 -6.50 17.01 -0.24
C ARG A 115 -6.58 16.55 1.22
N ASP A 116 -7.61 15.75 1.53
CA ASP A 116 -7.93 15.32 2.88
C ASP A 116 -7.16 14.02 3.20
N GLY A 117 -7.00 13.15 2.21
CA GLY A 117 -6.23 11.91 2.34
C GLY A 117 -4.72 12.11 2.45
N ALA A 118 -4.16 13.15 1.81
CA ALA A 118 -2.72 13.41 1.79
C ALA A 118 -2.17 13.77 3.18
N VAL A 119 -2.99 14.33 4.07
CA VAL A 119 -2.60 14.69 5.45
C VAL A 119 -2.12 13.45 6.21
N GLY A 120 -2.82 12.32 6.07
CA GLY A 120 -2.45 11.06 6.73
C GLY A 120 -1.10 10.50 6.23
N VAL A 121 -0.86 10.61 4.92
CA VAL A 121 0.40 10.19 4.30
C VAL A 121 1.57 11.03 4.80
N ILE A 122 1.42 12.36 4.80
CA ILE A 122 2.46 13.29 5.27
C ILE A 122 2.78 13.05 6.75
N ALA A 123 1.76 12.88 7.59
CA ALA A 123 1.94 12.59 9.01
C ALA A 123 2.71 11.26 9.23
N SER A 124 2.36 10.20 8.48
CA SER A 124 3.07 8.92 8.57
C SER A 124 4.52 9.01 8.10
N ILE A 125 4.83 9.85 7.11
CA ILE A 125 6.21 10.05 6.63
C ILE A 125 7.02 10.77 7.69
N ARG A 126 6.52 11.85 8.28
CA ARG A 126 7.23 12.60 9.34
C ARG A 126 7.56 11.76 10.56
N GLN A 127 6.72 10.77 10.90
CA GLN A 127 7.02 9.85 11.99
C GLN A 127 8.19 8.90 11.68
N LEU A 128 8.39 8.56 10.41
CA LEU A 128 9.49 7.69 9.96
C LEU A 128 10.76 8.48 9.65
N TYR A 129 10.61 9.68 9.11
CA TYR A 129 11.66 10.54 8.60
C TYR A 129 11.48 11.93 9.24
N PRO A 130 11.98 12.14 10.47
CA PRO A 130 11.89 13.44 11.16
C PRO A 130 12.74 14.52 10.50
#